data_AF-A0A094QCD6-F1
#
_entry.id   AF-A0A094QCD6-F1
#
_cell.length_a   1.000
_cell.length_b   1.000
_cell.length_c   1.000
_cell.angle_alpha   90.00
_cell.angle_beta   90.00
_cell.angle_gamma   90.00
#
_symmetry.space_group_name_H-M   'P 1'
#
loop_
_entity.id
_entity.type
_entity.pdbx_description
1 polymer ?
#
loop_
_entity_poly.entity_id
_entity_poly.type
_entity_poly.pdbx_seq_one_letter_code
_entity_poly.pdbx_strand_id
1 'polypeptide(L)'
;MGLVGLAGNTVIVEVDISDGLPHYNLLGLPDAALTESRDRVRAALTNSGESWPNRKVTVSLSPAWLPKSGSSFDLAIALAILVAHGQLPQDSIDSTLILGELSLDGTIRGVNGVLPALIAGQRDGIKKAIIPVTNIGEGALLESMNVLAFTTLSQLLLFLRTGSGESVLPPMNSEHTETFLDFEDVAGQSLARFGAEVAATGGHHLLLIGPPGAGKTMIASRIPTILPLLTSDQTLEVTALHSVAGTLSQRSPMSRMPPIVAPHHSATRVSMVGGGSHVIRPGACSLAHHGVLFIDEAPECATGILDSLRQPLESGTITIARSVGNITFPSQFLLVLAANPCPCGKFTGRGLGCSCSSLQVRRYLGKLSGPLMDRIDMRITVEPVGRTDIASTELGESSAVIAQRVLAARSVARERFAGRGFELNSAIPARSLRTDFKPDRSAMNFLHDHLDRQLLTARGLHKVIRLSWTLADLTGRNQPTLADVMKAYTLREGGIS
;
A
#
# COMPACT_ATOMS: atom_id res chain seq x y z
N MET A 1 -8.86 4.22 21.19
CA MET A 1 -9.19 4.99 19.96
C MET A 1 -10.25 4.26 19.17
N GLY A 2 -11.18 4.98 18.54
CA GLY A 2 -11.98 4.45 17.43
C GLY A 2 -11.35 4.87 16.10
N LEU A 3 -11.38 3.99 15.09
CA LEU A 3 -10.84 4.29 13.76
C LEU A 3 -11.94 4.32 12.71
N VAL A 4 -11.87 5.31 11.83
CA VAL A 4 -12.65 5.40 10.60
C VAL A 4 -11.67 5.50 9.44
N GLY A 5 -11.28 4.35 8.89
CA GLY A 5 -10.23 4.26 7.87
C GLY A 5 -8.87 4.53 8.50
N LEU A 6 -8.18 5.57 8.01
CA LEU A 6 -6.91 6.05 8.60
C LEU A 6 -7.12 7.15 9.66
N ALA A 7 -8.32 7.70 9.77
CA ALA A 7 -8.62 8.73 10.77
C ALA A 7 -8.90 8.05 12.12
N GLY A 8 -8.20 8.50 13.16
CA GLY A 8 -8.46 8.09 14.53
C GLY A 8 -9.21 9.17 15.31
N ASN A 9 -10.13 8.73 16.15
CA ASN A 9 -10.88 9.56 17.08
C ASN A 9 -10.66 9.06 18.50
N THR A 10 -10.38 10.00 19.40
CA THR A 10 -10.27 9.70 20.83
C THR A 10 -11.61 9.23 21.37
N VAL A 11 -11.55 8.08 22.06
CA VAL A 11 -12.68 7.49 22.76
C VAL A 11 -12.32 7.42 24.23
N ILE A 12 -13.10 8.11 25.05
CA ILE A 12 -12.94 8.14 26.49
C ILE A 12 -13.79 7.01 27.07
N VAL A 13 -13.18 6.21 27.93
CA VAL A 13 -13.84 5.12 28.66
C VAL A 13 -14.07 5.59 30.09
N GLU A 14 -15.33 5.74 30.47
CA GLU A 14 -15.72 6.12 31.83
C GLU A 14 -16.39 4.92 32.49
N VAL A 15 -16.05 4.67 33.75
CA VAL A 15 -16.65 3.58 34.54
C VAL A 15 -17.16 4.12 35.85
N ASP A 16 -18.41 3.82 36.16
CA ASP A 16 -19.05 4.07 37.44
C ASP A 16 -19.40 2.75 38.13
N ILE A 17 -19.07 2.64 39.41
CA ILE A 17 -19.41 1.49 40.24
C ILE A 17 -20.31 1.98 41.38
N SER A 18 -21.59 1.62 41.30
CA SER A 18 -22.60 2.03 42.28
C SER A 18 -23.06 0.85 43.13
N ASP A 19 -23.55 1.13 44.34
CA ASP A 19 -24.15 0.11 45.18
C ASP A 19 -25.42 -0.48 44.54
N GLY A 20 -25.64 -1.78 44.74
CA GLY A 20 -26.76 -2.52 44.16
C GLY A 20 -26.39 -3.95 43.77
N LEU A 21 -27.37 -4.67 43.21
CA LEU A 21 -27.16 -6.03 42.71
C LEU A 21 -26.12 -6.03 41.55
N PRO A 22 -25.29 -7.08 41.43
CA PRO A 22 -24.33 -7.20 40.33
C PRO A 22 -25.02 -7.06 38.98
N HIS A 23 -24.68 -6.00 38.25
CA HIS A 23 -25.23 -5.72 36.93
C HIS A 23 -24.18 -4.99 36.10
N TYR A 24 -24.14 -5.25 34.80
CA TYR A 24 -23.20 -4.61 33.87
C TYR A 24 -23.98 -3.94 32.75
N ASN A 25 -23.74 -2.66 32.54
CA ASN A 25 -24.36 -1.89 31.47
C ASN A 25 -23.28 -1.18 30.65
N LEU A 26 -23.33 -1.33 29.32
CA LEU A 26 -22.40 -0.69 28.37
C LEU A 26 -23.16 0.32 27.50
N LEU A 27 -22.76 1.58 27.59
CA LEU A 27 -23.35 2.71 26.88
C LEU A 27 -22.42 3.22 25.76
N GLY A 28 -23.00 3.80 24.71
CA GLY A 28 -22.23 4.47 23.63
C GLY A 28 -22.23 3.76 22.27
N LEU A 29 -23.31 3.05 21.93
CA LEU A 29 -23.53 2.30 20.68
C LEU A 29 -22.48 1.19 20.42
N PRO A 30 -22.34 0.21 21.33
CA PRO A 30 -21.46 -0.94 21.12
C PRO A 30 -22.03 -1.90 20.05
N ASP A 31 -21.14 -2.58 19.33
CA ASP A 31 -21.50 -3.73 18.51
C ASP A 31 -21.63 -5.02 19.36
N ALA A 32 -21.97 -6.14 18.72
CA ALA A 32 -22.08 -7.43 19.40
C ALA A 32 -20.76 -7.85 20.07
N ALA A 33 -19.62 -7.61 19.41
CA ALA A 33 -18.29 -7.97 19.92
C ALA A 33 -17.93 -7.20 21.20
N LEU A 34 -18.33 -5.93 21.31
CA LEU A 34 -18.21 -5.12 22.52
C LEU A 34 -19.20 -5.54 23.61
N THR A 35 -20.39 -6.02 23.24
CA THR A 35 -21.34 -6.55 24.21
C THR A 35 -20.79 -7.82 24.89
N GLU A 36 -20.09 -8.66 24.14
CA GLU A 36 -19.35 -9.83 24.65
C GLU A 36 -18.07 -9.47 25.43
N SER A 37 -17.59 -8.22 25.31
CA SER A 37 -16.40 -7.74 26.03
C SER A 37 -16.52 -7.95 27.54
N ARG A 38 -17.73 -7.83 28.11
CA ARG A 38 -17.97 -8.07 29.54
C ARG A 38 -17.42 -9.41 30.00
N ASP A 39 -17.75 -10.48 29.29
CA ASP A 39 -17.40 -11.83 29.70
C ASP A 39 -15.90 -12.09 29.48
N ARG A 40 -15.32 -11.52 28.42
CA ARG A 40 -13.86 -11.55 28.17
C ARG A 40 -13.08 -10.81 29.24
N VAL A 41 -13.44 -9.57 29.53
CA VAL A 41 -12.78 -8.72 30.54
C VAL A 41 -12.93 -9.36 31.92
N ARG A 42 -14.11 -9.87 32.29
CA ARG A 42 -14.30 -10.56 33.57
C ARG A 42 -13.39 -11.77 33.71
N ALA A 43 -13.34 -12.63 32.68
CA ALA A 43 -12.47 -13.80 32.70
C ALA A 43 -11.00 -13.41 32.79
N ALA A 44 -10.57 -12.44 31.98
CA ALA A 44 -9.21 -11.93 31.97
C ALA A 44 -8.78 -11.37 33.34
N LEU A 45 -9.63 -10.54 33.98
CA LEU A 45 -9.38 -10.01 35.32
C LEU A 45 -9.22 -11.15 36.34
N THR A 46 -10.17 -12.08 36.37
CA THR A 46 -10.18 -13.20 37.33
C THR A 46 -8.96 -14.09 37.16
N ASN A 47 -8.61 -14.44 35.92
CA ASN A 47 -7.47 -15.29 35.62
C ASN A 47 -6.12 -14.57 35.77
N SER A 48 -6.13 -13.24 35.84
CA SER A 48 -4.95 -12.41 36.14
C SER A 48 -4.75 -12.18 37.64
N GLY A 49 -5.60 -12.75 38.51
CA GLY A 49 -5.54 -12.61 39.96
C GLY A 49 -6.28 -11.39 40.53
N GLU A 50 -7.08 -10.70 39.71
CA GLU A 50 -7.88 -9.54 40.11
C GLU A 50 -9.32 -9.93 40.46
N SER A 51 -9.99 -9.13 41.29
CA SER A 51 -11.38 -9.37 41.64
C SER A 51 -12.33 -8.49 40.83
N TRP A 52 -13.32 -9.15 40.20
CA TRP A 52 -14.42 -8.45 39.56
C TRP A 52 -15.34 -7.81 40.63
N PRO A 53 -15.76 -6.54 40.46
CA PRO A 53 -16.67 -5.90 41.40
C PRO A 53 -18.05 -6.57 41.43
N ASN A 54 -18.46 -7.06 42.60
CA ASN A 54 -19.81 -7.59 42.86
C ASN A 54 -20.84 -6.46 43.10
N ARG A 55 -20.83 -5.45 42.25
CA ARG A 55 -21.70 -4.27 42.32
C ARG A 55 -22.24 -3.93 40.93
N LYS A 56 -23.06 -2.88 40.82
CA LYS A 56 -23.52 -2.38 39.53
C LYS A 56 -22.38 -1.61 38.86
N VAL A 57 -21.96 -2.05 37.68
CA VAL A 57 -20.91 -1.44 36.86
C VAL A 57 -21.54 -0.84 35.61
N THR A 58 -21.33 0.46 35.40
CA THR A 58 -21.74 1.17 34.19
C THR A 58 -20.50 1.61 33.44
N VAL A 59 -20.33 1.16 32.20
CA VAL A 59 -19.24 1.56 31.31
C VAL A 59 -19.81 2.45 30.22
N SER A 60 -19.23 3.63 30.01
CA SER A 60 -19.62 4.59 28.98
C SER A 60 -18.46 4.84 28.01
N LEU A 61 -18.75 4.77 26.71
CA LEU A 61 -17.80 5.07 25.63
C LEU A 61 -18.18 6.38 24.93
N SER A 62 -17.42 7.44 25.20
CA SER A 62 -17.64 8.79 24.65
C SER A 62 -16.67 9.08 23.49
N PRO A 63 -17.08 9.75 22.39
CA PRO A 63 -18.38 10.39 22.17
C PRO A 63 -19.42 9.42 21.58
N ALA A 64 -20.69 9.54 21.99
CA ALA A 64 -21.76 8.60 21.64
C ALA A 64 -22.07 8.51 20.13
N TRP A 65 -21.76 9.54 19.33
CA TRP A 65 -22.04 9.57 17.89
C TRP A 65 -21.07 8.73 17.05
N LEU A 66 -19.89 8.39 17.60
CA LEU A 66 -18.90 7.57 16.92
C LEU A 66 -19.23 6.09 17.15
N PRO A 67 -19.44 5.29 16.09
CA PRO A 67 -19.58 3.84 16.23
C PRO A 67 -18.31 3.25 16.85
N LYS A 68 -18.45 2.47 17.94
CA LYS A 68 -17.34 1.65 18.46
C LYS A 68 -17.58 0.22 18.01
N SER A 69 -16.55 -0.38 17.44
CA SER A 69 -16.64 -1.74 16.93
C SER A 69 -15.37 -2.51 17.23
N GLY A 70 -15.52 -3.81 17.49
CA GLY A 70 -14.43 -4.73 17.78
C GLY A 70 -13.96 -4.74 19.24
N SER A 71 -12.98 -5.60 19.49
CA SER A 71 -12.43 -5.96 20.81
C SER A 71 -11.28 -5.07 21.29
N SER A 72 -10.89 -4.05 20.54
CA SER A 72 -9.71 -3.21 20.84
C SER A 72 -9.82 -2.35 22.10
N PHE A 73 -11.04 -2.25 22.66
CA PHE A 73 -11.34 -1.52 23.89
C PHE A 73 -11.27 -2.40 25.15
N ASP A 74 -11.14 -3.72 25.02
CA ASP A 74 -11.21 -4.66 26.15
C ASP A 74 -10.17 -4.29 27.22
N LEU A 75 -8.94 -3.97 26.84
CA LEU A 75 -7.88 -3.56 27.77
C LEU A 75 -8.21 -2.24 28.49
N ALA A 76 -8.73 -1.25 27.76
CA ALA A 76 -9.09 0.04 28.34
C ALA A 76 -10.25 -0.07 29.33
N ILE A 77 -11.25 -0.89 29.00
CA ILE A 77 -12.39 -1.19 29.88
C ILE A 77 -11.91 -1.90 31.14
N ALA A 78 -11.04 -2.90 31.02
CA ALA A 78 -10.49 -3.62 32.16
C ALA A 78 -9.77 -2.67 33.14
N LEU A 79 -8.88 -1.81 32.65
CA LEU A 79 -8.15 -0.87 33.49
C LEU A 79 -9.07 0.18 34.13
N ALA A 80 -10.05 0.69 33.38
CA ALA A 80 -11.01 1.65 33.91
C ALA A 80 -11.88 1.05 35.03
N ILE A 81 -12.28 -0.22 34.91
CA ILE A 81 -12.98 -0.95 35.98
C ILE A 81 -12.10 -1.08 37.22
N LEU A 82 -10.83 -1.45 37.06
CA LEU A 82 -9.90 -1.60 38.19
C LEU A 82 -9.63 -0.27 38.90
N VAL A 83 -9.55 0.85 38.17
CA VAL A 83 -9.44 2.19 38.74
C VAL A 83 -10.71 2.56 39.51
N ALA A 84 -11.90 2.38 38.91
CA ALA A 84 -13.17 2.64 39.59
C ALA A 84 -13.39 1.76 40.83
N HIS A 85 -12.81 0.55 40.84
CA HIS A 85 -12.84 -0.37 41.99
C HIS A 85 -11.77 -0.06 43.05
N GLY A 86 -10.90 0.94 42.83
CA GLY A 86 -9.83 1.33 43.76
C GLY A 86 -8.63 0.39 43.79
N GLN A 87 -8.48 -0.49 42.79
CA GLN A 87 -7.37 -1.48 42.71
C GLN A 87 -6.17 -0.97 41.91
N LEU A 88 -6.34 0.16 41.22
CA LEU A 88 -5.28 0.88 40.50
C LEU A 88 -5.38 2.38 40.79
N PRO A 89 -4.24 3.08 40.92
CA PRO A 89 -4.24 4.53 41.04
C PRO A 89 -4.60 5.18 39.71
N GLN A 90 -5.53 6.14 39.73
CA GLN A 90 -6.00 6.84 38.53
C GLN A 90 -4.87 7.54 37.77
N ASP A 91 -3.94 8.17 38.49
CA ASP A 91 -2.81 8.91 37.92
C ASP A 91 -1.88 8.05 37.04
N SER A 92 -1.88 6.72 37.23
CA SER A 92 -1.03 5.81 36.46
C SER A 92 -1.45 5.66 34.99
N ILE A 93 -2.73 5.91 34.70
CA ILE A 93 -3.35 5.77 33.39
C ILE A 93 -3.88 7.08 32.82
N ASP A 94 -3.79 8.18 33.59
CA ASP A 94 -4.25 9.48 33.13
C ASP A 94 -3.49 9.92 31.87
N SER A 95 -4.19 10.57 30.95
CA SER A 95 -3.66 11.01 29.65
C SER A 95 -2.87 9.92 28.89
N THR A 96 -3.26 8.66 29.02
CA THR A 96 -2.60 7.51 28.36
C THR A 96 -3.52 6.86 27.34
N LEU A 97 -3.01 6.64 26.13
CA LEU A 97 -3.72 5.91 25.11
C LEU A 97 -3.61 4.41 25.35
N ILE A 98 -4.73 3.72 25.54
CA ILE A 98 -4.74 2.26 25.78
C ILE A 98 -5.39 1.56 24.59
N LEU A 99 -4.67 0.59 24.02
CA LEU A 99 -5.13 -0.23 22.89
C LEU A 99 -4.83 -1.70 23.18
N GLY A 100 -5.79 -2.60 22.98
CA GLY A 100 -5.54 -4.04 23.08
C GLY A 100 -6.81 -4.85 23.29
N GLU A 101 -6.82 -6.05 22.71
CA GLU A 101 -7.83 -7.07 23.00
C GLU A 101 -7.37 -7.92 24.19
N LEU A 102 -8.32 -8.35 25.04
CA LEU A 102 -8.03 -9.29 26.12
C LEU A 102 -8.54 -10.69 25.78
N SER A 103 -7.63 -11.66 25.92
CA SER A 103 -7.97 -13.08 25.94
C SER A 103 -8.53 -13.47 27.31
N LEU A 104 -9.27 -14.59 27.36
CA LEU A 104 -9.84 -15.09 28.62
C LEU A 104 -8.79 -15.40 29.69
N ASP A 105 -7.56 -15.74 29.30
CA ASP A 105 -6.42 -16.04 30.18
C ASP A 105 -5.64 -14.80 30.62
N GLY A 106 -6.04 -13.59 30.20
CA GLY A 106 -5.33 -12.36 30.49
C GLY A 106 -4.22 -11.99 29.49
N THR A 107 -4.03 -12.77 28.41
CA THR A 107 -3.11 -12.39 27.32
C THR A 107 -3.62 -11.16 26.56
N ILE A 108 -2.75 -10.17 26.35
CA ILE A 108 -3.05 -8.96 25.58
C ILE A 108 -2.77 -9.25 24.10
N ARG A 109 -3.83 -9.31 23.29
CA ARG A 109 -3.75 -9.61 21.86
C ARG A 109 -3.58 -8.35 21.03
N GLY A 110 -2.88 -8.54 19.90
CA GLY A 110 -2.69 -7.52 18.89
C GLY A 110 -3.99 -7.02 18.31
N VAL A 111 -4.02 -5.74 17.98
CA VAL A 111 -5.16 -5.10 17.31
C VAL A 111 -4.72 -4.46 16.00
N ASN A 112 -5.64 -4.32 15.06
CA ASN A 112 -5.37 -3.65 13.79
C ASN A 112 -5.47 -2.14 13.94
N GLY A 113 -4.71 -1.39 13.14
CA GLY A 113 -4.77 0.06 13.11
C GLY A 113 -4.06 0.76 14.28
N VAL A 114 -3.10 0.10 14.96
CA VAL A 114 -2.37 0.71 16.08
C VAL A 114 -1.62 1.96 15.64
N LEU A 115 -0.87 1.93 14.54
CA LEU A 115 -0.15 3.11 14.07
C LEU A 115 -1.07 4.33 13.80
N PRO A 116 -2.16 4.23 13.00
CA PRO A 116 -3.10 5.34 12.83
C PRO A 116 -3.69 5.83 14.16
N ALA A 117 -3.98 4.92 15.10
CA ALA A 117 -4.51 5.28 16.41
C ALA A 117 -3.48 6.07 17.25
N LEU A 118 -2.21 5.67 17.22
CA LEU A 118 -1.12 6.37 17.90
C LEU A 118 -0.87 7.76 17.28
N ILE A 119 -0.84 7.87 15.94
CA ILE A 119 -0.72 9.16 15.23
C ILE A 119 -1.86 10.10 15.62
N ALA A 120 -3.09 9.60 15.68
CA ALA A 120 -4.24 10.39 16.10
C ALA A 120 -4.14 10.82 17.57
N GLY A 121 -3.76 9.91 18.48
CA GLY A 121 -3.56 10.24 19.89
C GLY A 121 -2.48 11.30 20.09
N GLN A 122 -1.39 11.23 19.32
CA GLN A 122 -0.34 12.24 19.35
C GLN A 122 -0.84 13.62 18.92
N ARG A 123 -1.66 13.68 17.86
CA ARG A 123 -2.29 14.94 17.40
C ARG A 123 -3.22 15.53 18.46
N ASP A 124 -3.88 14.67 19.23
CA ASP A 124 -4.74 15.06 20.37
C ASP A 124 -3.92 15.39 21.64
N GLY A 125 -2.58 15.41 21.56
CA GLY A 125 -1.68 15.80 22.65
C GLY A 125 -1.35 14.69 23.65
N ILE A 126 -1.78 13.45 23.40
CA ILE A 126 -1.47 12.30 24.25
C ILE A 126 0.01 11.94 24.07
N LYS A 127 0.75 11.84 25.19
CA LYS A 127 2.21 11.59 25.18
C LYS A 127 2.61 10.15 25.49
N LYS A 128 1.70 9.35 26.04
CA LYS A 128 1.96 7.99 26.51
C LYS A 128 0.94 7.03 25.90
N ALA A 129 1.38 5.87 25.46
CA ALA A 129 0.51 4.80 24.98
C ALA A 129 0.88 3.45 25.59
N ILE A 130 -0.11 2.59 25.78
CA ILE A 130 0.01 1.19 26.19
C ILE A 130 -0.62 0.35 25.07
N ILE A 131 0.18 -0.54 24.49
CA ILE A 131 -0.21 -1.39 23.36
C ILE A 131 0.17 -2.85 23.60
N PRO A 132 -0.34 -3.80 22.79
CA PRO A 132 0.10 -5.19 22.83
C PRO A 132 1.54 -5.32 22.33
N VAL A 133 2.31 -6.26 22.90
CA VAL A 133 3.69 -6.53 22.43
C VAL A 133 3.75 -6.86 20.93
N THR A 134 2.72 -7.50 20.38
CA THR A 134 2.67 -7.87 18.96
C THR A 134 2.59 -6.66 18.02
N ASN A 135 2.18 -5.49 18.54
CA ASN A 135 2.13 -4.24 17.78
C ASN A 135 3.34 -3.33 18.07
N ILE A 136 4.35 -3.76 18.84
CA ILE A 136 5.47 -2.90 19.26
C ILE A 136 6.22 -2.29 18.06
N GLY A 137 6.34 -3.03 16.95
CA GLY A 137 6.99 -2.52 15.74
C GLY A 137 6.26 -1.32 15.12
N GLU A 138 4.95 -1.21 15.28
CA GLU A 138 4.19 -0.02 14.89
C GLU A 138 4.43 1.15 15.86
N GLY A 139 4.49 0.84 17.16
CA GLY A 139 4.81 1.83 18.20
C GLY A 139 6.20 2.45 18.04
N ALA A 140 7.17 1.65 17.58
CA ALA A 140 8.55 2.08 17.34
C ALA A 140 8.68 3.21 16.31
N LEU A 141 7.70 3.36 15.41
CA LEU A 141 7.72 4.38 14.36
C LEU A 141 7.41 5.79 14.87
N LEU A 142 6.91 5.92 16.10
CA LEU A 142 6.53 7.20 16.70
C LEU A 142 7.47 7.56 17.85
N GLU A 143 8.65 8.08 17.51
CA GLU A 143 9.68 8.48 18.48
C GLU A 143 9.20 9.54 19.49
N SER A 144 8.24 10.36 19.08
CA SER A 144 7.66 11.46 19.87
C SER A 144 6.60 11.04 20.89
N MET A 145 6.25 9.75 20.96
CA MET A 145 5.28 9.21 21.92
C MET A 145 5.95 8.11 22.76
N ASN A 146 5.75 8.14 24.07
CA ASN A 146 6.23 7.09 24.95
C ASN A 146 5.32 5.86 24.85
N VAL A 147 5.69 4.89 24.01
CA VAL A 147 4.92 3.67 23.77
C VAL A 147 5.44 2.53 24.64
N LEU A 148 4.58 2.01 25.52
CA LEU A 148 4.84 0.86 26.37
C LEU A 148 4.08 -0.36 25.85
N ALA A 149 4.69 -1.53 25.89
CA ALA A 149 4.05 -2.75 25.42
C ALA A 149 4.21 -3.94 26.38
N PHE A 150 3.14 -4.70 26.50
CA PHE A 150 3.01 -5.80 27.45
C PHE A 150 2.43 -7.05 26.78
N THR A 151 2.79 -8.24 27.30
CA THR A 151 2.28 -9.52 26.79
C THR A 151 0.99 -9.94 27.50
N THR A 152 0.90 -9.66 28.81
CA THR A 152 -0.22 -10.08 29.66
C THR A 152 -0.70 -8.94 30.55
N LEU A 153 -1.96 -9.03 30.96
CA LEU A 153 -2.57 -8.07 31.87
C LEU A 153 -1.84 -8.04 33.22
N SER A 154 -1.46 -9.20 33.78
CA SER A 154 -0.74 -9.25 35.07
C SER A 154 0.59 -8.47 35.04
N GLN A 155 1.36 -8.54 33.95
CA GLN A 155 2.59 -7.75 33.79
C GLN A 155 2.31 -6.25 33.79
N LEU A 156 1.28 -5.84 33.04
CA LEU A 156 0.86 -4.45 32.99
C LEU A 156 0.40 -3.93 34.35
N LEU A 157 -0.40 -4.72 35.09
CA LEU A 157 -0.90 -4.34 36.41
C LEU A 157 0.23 -4.20 37.43
N LEU A 158 1.23 -5.10 37.40
CA LEU A 158 2.42 -4.98 38.22
C LEU A 158 3.15 -3.65 37.94
N PHE A 159 3.36 -3.34 36.66
CA PHE A 159 4.01 -2.10 36.23
C PHE A 159 3.23 -0.86 36.69
N LEU A 160 1.90 -0.83 36.48
CA LEU A 160 1.07 0.31 36.87
C LEU A 160 1.01 0.54 38.39
N ARG A 161 1.12 -0.52 39.20
CA ARG A 161 1.09 -0.43 40.67
C ARG A 161 2.42 -0.05 41.30
N THR A 162 3.51 -0.61 40.77
CA THR A 162 4.81 -0.57 41.44
C THR A 162 5.86 0.25 40.69
N GLY A 163 5.58 0.64 39.44
CA GLY A 163 6.59 1.13 38.50
C GLY A 163 7.66 0.09 38.15
N SER A 164 7.55 -1.13 38.68
CA SER A 164 8.50 -2.22 38.48
C SER A 164 7.94 -3.17 37.43
N GLY A 165 8.77 -3.53 36.46
CA GLY A 165 8.39 -4.34 35.30
C GLY A 165 8.96 -3.73 34.03
N GLU A 166 9.49 -4.58 33.16
CA GLU A 166 10.03 -4.14 31.88
C GLU A 166 8.91 -4.11 30.85
N SER A 167 8.62 -2.92 30.32
CA SER A 167 7.96 -2.82 29.02
C SER A 167 8.87 -3.48 28.00
N VAL A 168 8.29 -4.30 27.12
CA VAL A 168 9.06 -4.83 26.00
C VAL A 168 9.49 -3.66 25.14
N LEU A 169 10.80 -3.44 25.05
CA LEU A 169 11.35 -2.41 24.19
C LEU A 169 11.11 -2.80 22.73
N PRO A 170 10.86 -1.82 21.85
CA PRO A 170 10.83 -2.10 20.43
C PRO A 170 12.16 -2.75 20.03
N PRO A 171 12.13 -3.80 19.19
CA PRO A 171 13.36 -4.39 18.69
C PRO A 171 14.17 -3.29 18.02
N MET A 172 15.33 -2.94 18.61
CA MET A 172 16.29 -2.03 17.98
C MET A 172 16.79 -2.73 16.72
N ASN A 173 16.34 -2.24 15.56
CA ASN A 173 16.76 -2.74 14.26
C ASN A 173 16.72 -4.28 14.17
N SER A 174 15.53 -4.88 14.09
CA SER A 174 15.50 -6.08 13.27
C SER A 174 15.73 -5.60 11.83
N GLU A 175 17.00 -5.64 11.41
CA GLU A 175 17.34 -5.87 10.02
C GLU A 175 16.68 -7.21 9.67
N HIS A 176 15.37 -7.19 9.42
CA HIS A 176 14.79 -8.16 8.53
C HIS A 176 15.57 -7.96 7.24
N THR A 177 16.54 -8.83 7.03
CA THR A 177 17.15 -9.06 5.74
C THR A 177 16.02 -9.62 4.88
N GLU A 178 15.11 -8.75 4.45
CA GLU A 178 14.15 -9.06 3.42
C GLU A 178 15.02 -9.42 2.22
N THR A 179 15.15 -10.73 1.94
CA THR A 179 15.93 -11.20 0.80
C THR A 179 15.20 -10.75 -0.45
N PHE A 180 15.63 -9.63 -1.01
CA PHE A 180 14.98 -9.05 -2.17
C PHE A 180 15.40 -9.79 -3.44
N LEU A 181 14.49 -9.80 -4.42
CA LEU A 181 14.76 -10.36 -5.74
C LEU A 181 15.66 -9.41 -6.53
N ASP A 182 16.71 -9.92 -7.16
CA ASP A 182 17.65 -9.08 -7.90
C ASP A 182 17.44 -9.19 -9.43
N PHE A 183 17.53 -8.08 -10.15
CA PHE A 183 17.55 -8.06 -11.61
C PHE A 183 18.75 -8.79 -12.23
N GLU A 184 19.80 -9.04 -11.47
CA GLU A 184 20.94 -9.88 -11.85
C GLU A 184 20.50 -11.30 -12.24
N ASP A 185 19.46 -11.83 -11.58
CA ASP A 185 18.89 -13.16 -11.87
C ASP A 185 18.13 -13.21 -13.21
N VAL A 186 17.83 -12.06 -13.81
CA VAL A 186 17.04 -11.98 -15.05
C VAL A 186 17.97 -12.19 -16.23
N ALA A 187 18.07 -13.44 -16.67
CA ALA A 187 18.78 -13.82 -17.88
C ALA A 187 18.04 -13.34 -19.14
N GLY A 188 18.76 -12.63 -20.02
CA GLY A 188 18.19 -12.05 -21.23
C GLY A 188 17.22 -10.89 -20.97
N GLN A 189 16.30 -10.65 -21.92
CA GLN A 189 15.21 -9.67 -21.78
C GLN A 189 15.65 -8.21 -21.56
N SER A 190 16.69 -7.77 -22.26
CA SER A 190 17.22 -6.39 -22.17
C SER A 190 16.15 -5.32 -22.33
N LEU A 191 15.21 -5.49 -23.26
CA LEU A 191 14.11 -4.56 -23.48
C LEU A 191 13.13 -4.49 -22.28
N ALA A 192 12.83 -5.63 -21.64
CA ALA A 192 11.93 -5.66 -20.48
C ALA A 192 12.58 -5.04 -19.24
N ARG A 193 13.88 -5.30 -19.01
CA ARG A 193 14.67 -4.67 -17.95
C ARG A 193 14.75 -3.15 -18.15
N PHE A 194 15.11 -2.72 -19.36
CA PHE A 194 15.14 -1.30 -19.71
C PHE A 194 13.76 -0.64 -19.56
N GLY A 195 12.71 -1.37 -19.93
CA GLY A 195 11.33 -1.00 -19.69
C GLY A 195 10.97 -0.73 -18.24
N ALA A 196 11.33 -1.67 -17.37
CA ALA A 196 11.17 -1.55 -15.93
C ALA A 196 11.95 -0.37 -15.36
N GLU A 197 13.18 -0.13 -15.82
CA GLU A 197 13.99 1.02 -15.44
C GLU A 197 13.34 2.35 -15.84
N VAL A 198 12.84 2.48 -17.08
CA VAL A 198 12.12 3.68 -17.54
C VAL A 198 10.83 3.89 -16.75
N ALA A 199 10.07 2.82 -16.51
CA ALA A 199 8.84 2.86 -15.71
C ALA A 199 9.11 3.31 -14.26
N ALA A 200 10.13 2.73 -13.63
CA ALA A 200 10.58 3.10 -12.28
C ALA A 200 11.11 4.54 -12.24
N THR A 201 11.82 5.01 -13.26
CA THR A 201 12.35 6.38 -13.30
C THR A 201 11.24 7.40 -13.39
N GLY A 202 10.39 7.30 -14.42
CA GLY A 202 9.41 8.34 -14.73
C GLY A 202 8.03 8.15 -14.07
N GLY A 203 7.79 7.01 -13.41
CA GLY A 203 6.49 6.64 -12.86
C GLY A 203 5.48 6.26 -13.94
N HIS A 204 5.92 5.55 -14.98
CA HIS A 204 5.10 5.21 -16.16
C HIS A 204 4.47 3.84 -16.05
N HIS A 205 3.16 3.74 -16.22
CA HIS A 205 2.45 2.47 -16.15
C HIS A 205 2.84 1.54 -17.29
N LEU A 206 3.09 0.27 -16.96
CA LEU A 206 3.73 -0.70 -17.84
C LEU A 206 2.81 -1.89 -18.15
N LEU A 207 2.70 -2.27 -19.42
CA LEU A 207 2.08 -3.51 -19.87
C LEU A 207 3.14 -4.43 -20.50
N LEU A 208 3.32 -5.61 -19.92
CA LEU A 208 4.19 -6.68 -20.41
C LEU A 208 3.35 -7.69 -21.22
N ILE A 209 3.69 -7.88 -22.49
CA ILE A 209 3.00 -8.82 -23.38
C ILE A 209 3.99 -9.90 -23.80
N GLY A 210 3.72 -11.16 -23.49
CA GLY A 210 4.64 -12.24 -23.83
C GLY A 210 4.05 -13.62 -23.56
N PRO A 211 4.61 -14.69 -24.13
CA PRO A 211 4.11 -16.04 -23.90
C PRO A 211 4.27 -16.47 -22.43
N PRO A 212 3.59 -17.54 -22.00
CA PRO A 212 3.84 -18.15 -20.70
C PRO A 212 5.32 -18.50 -20.53
N GLY A 213 5.87 -18.30 -19.33
CA GLY A 213 7.28 -18.57 -19.04
C GLY A 213 8.28 -17.53 -19.58
N ALA A 214 7.84 -16.45 -20.24
CA ALA A 214 8.72 -15.39 -20.74
C ALA A 214 9.32 -14.47 -19.65
N GLY A 215 9.13 -14.78 -18.36
CA GLY A 215 9.67 -13.94 -17.27
C GLY A 215 8.87 -12.68 -16.92
N LYS A 216 7.62 -12.52 -17.39
CA LYS A 216 6.78 -11.34 -17.07
C LYS A 216 6.65 -11.10 -15.55
N THR A 217 6.26 -12.13 -14.81
CA THR A 217 6.15 -12.13 -13.34
C THR A 217 7.51 -11.90 -12.68
N MET A 218 8.58 -12.44 -13.28
CA MET A 218 9.96 -12.31 -12.79
C MET A 218 10.47 -10.87 -12.85
N ILE A 219 10.16 -10.14 -13.94
CA ILE A 219 10.45 -8.71 -14.08
C ILE A 219 9.60 -7.91 -13.08
N ALA A 220 8.29 -8.14 -13.05
CA ALA A 220 7.37 -7.35 -12.25
C ALA A 220 7.67 -7.42 -10.74
N SER A 221 8.03 -8.60 -10.23
CA SER A 221 8.36 -8.80 -8.81
C SER A 221 9.66 -8.12 -8.36
N ARG A 222 10.52 -7.74 -9.30
CA ARG A 222 11.80 -7.05 -9.03
C ARG A 222 11.71 -5.53 -9.14
N ILE A 223 10.66 -4.99 -9.77
CA ILE A 223 10.47 -3.53 -9.91
C ILE A 223 10.56 -2.77 -8.56
N PRO A 224 10.02 -3.27 -7.42
CA PRO A 224 10.22 -2.60 -6.14
C PRO A 224 11.70 -2.29 -5.86
N THR A 225 12.60 -3.24 -6.14
CA THR A 225 14.04 -3.17 -5.81
C THR A 225 14.81 -2.09 -6.56
N ILE A 226 14.23 -1.56 -7.64
CA ILE A 226 14.82 -0.47 -8.43
C ILE A 226 14.10 0.87 -8.23
N LEU A 227 13.01 0.89 -7.45
CA LEU A 227 12.36 2.12 -7.04
C LEU A 227 13.14 2.78 -5.89
N PRO A 228 13.09 4.12 -5.76
CA PRO A 228 13.65 4.78 -4.58
C PRO A 228 13.02 4.25 -3.29
N LEU A 229 13.85 4.09 -2.26
CA LEU A 229 13.36 3.77 -0.92
C LEU A 229 12.37 4.83 -0.43
N LEU A 230 11.36 4.38 0.31
CA LEU A 230 10.36 5.25 0.90
C LEU A 230 11.01 6.24 1.87
N THR A 231 10.53 7.48 1.87
CA THR A 231 10.82 8.44 2.94
C THR A 231 10.13 8.02 4.24
N SER A 232 10.52 8.60 5.37
CA SER A 232 9.88 8.30 6.66
C SER A 232 8.36 8.55 6.62
N ASP A 233 7.92 9.65 6.00
CA ASP A 233 6.49 9.96 5.85
C ASP A 233 5.77 8.92 4.99
N GLN A 234 6.38 8.52 3.86
CA GLN A 234 5.82 7.48 3.00
C GLN A 234 5.75 6.12 3.71
N THR A 235 6.77 5.78 4.51
CA THR A 235 6.77 4.57 5.34
C THR A 235 5.62 4.60 6.35
N LEU A 236 5.38 5.74 7.03
CA LEU A 236 4.25 5.88 7.94
C LEU A 236 2.90 5.70 7.23
N GLU A 237 2.71 6.30 6.05
CA GLU A 237 1.47 6.16 5.26
C GLU A 237 1.21 4.70 4.86
N VAL A 238 2.23 4.02 4.34
CA VAL A 238 2.14 2.63 3.91
C VAL A 238 1.91 1.70 5.10
N THR A 239 2.68 1.85 6.18
CA THR A 239 2.48 1.04 7.39
C THR A 239 1.10 1.26 8.00
N ALA A 240 0.56 2.48 7.98
CA ALA A 240 -0.78 2.77 8.47
C ALA A 240 -1.86 2.04 7.65
N LEU A 241 -1.73 1.99 6.32
CA LEU A 241 -2.63 1.24 5.44
C LEU A 241 -2.59 -0.28 5.73
N HIS A 242 -1.40 -0.86 5.84
CA HIS A 242 -1.22 -2.27 6.14
C HIS A 242 -1.68 -2.64 7.56
N SER A 243 -1.54 -1.72 8.52
CA SER A 243 -2.04 -1.85 9.89
C SER A 243 -3.56 -1.98 9.93
N VAL A 244 -4.28 -1.09 9.23
CA VAL A 244 -5.76 -1.14 9.15
C VAL A 244 -6.25 -2.38 8.39
N ALA A 245 -5.49 -2.82 7.38
CA ALA A 245 -5.79 -4.04 6.64
C ALA A 245 -5.49 -5.34 7.41
N GLY A 246 -4.66 -5.28 8.46
CA GLY A 246 -4.19 -6.44 9.19
C GLY A 246 -3.17 -7.28 8.41
N THR A 247 -2.37 -6.65 7.52
CA THR A 247 -1.40 -7.34 6.65
C THR A 247 0.06 -7.11 7.02
N LEU A 248 0.33 -6.47 8.17
CA LEU A 248 1.70 -6.23 8.67
C LEU A 248 2.46 -7.52 9.05
N SER A 249 1.80 -8.67 9.15
CA SER A 249 2.52 -9.95 9.33
C SER A 249 3.42 -10.32 8.14
N GLN A 250 3.20 -9.70 6.98
CA GLN A 250 3.93 -9.97 5.73
C GLN A 250 5.04 -8.94 5.45
N ARG A 251 5.19 -7.90 6.28
CA ARG A 251 6.09 -6.77 6.06
C ARG A 251 6.54 -6.17 7.38
N SER A 252 7.83 -5.85 7.51
CA SER A 252 8.29 -5.09 8.67
C SER A 252 7.64 -3.69 8.71
N PRO A 253 7.08 -3.24 9.86
CA PRO A 253 6.54 -1.88 10.01
C PRO A 253 7.55 -0.78 9.66
N MET A 254 8.84 -1.06 9.83
CA MET A 254 9.95 -0.14 9.53
C MET A 254 10.52 -0.31 8.11
N SER A 255 9.98 -1.24 7.30
CA SER A 255 10.49 -1.46 5.95
C SER A 255 10.31 -0.20 5.10
N ARG A 256 11.43 0.33 4.61
CA ARG A 256 11.48 1.42 3.63
C ARG A 256 11.34 0.93 2.20
N MET A 257 11.14 -0.37 2.01
CA MET A 257 10.98 -0.95 0.68
C MET A 257 9.59 -0.61 0.13
N PRO A 258 9.48 -0.07 -1.10
CA PRO A 258 8.20 0.03 -1.79
C PRO A 258 7.42 -1.31 -1.79
N PRO A 259 6.14 -1.35 -1.40
CA PRO A 259 5.36 -2.59 -1.41
C PRO A 259 5.14 -3.10 -2.84
N ILE A 260 4.96 -4.42 -2.99
CA ILE A 260 4.33 -5.01 -4.16
C ILE A 260 3.06 -5.74 -3.75
N VAL A 261 1.97 -5.43 -4.44
CA VAL A 261 0.69 -6.12 -4.26
C VAL A 261 0.31 -6.78 -5.57
N ALA A 262 0.19 -8.11 -5.53
CA ALA A 262 -0.12 -8.93 -6.69
C ALA A 262 -1.44 -9.70 -6.47
N PRO A 263 -2.60 -9.05 -6.64
CA PRO A 263 -3.88 -9.74 -6.54
C PRO A 263 -4.02 -10.79 -7.65
N HIS A 264 -4.54 -11.97 -7.30
CA HIS A 264 -4.85 -13.00 -8.27
C HIS A 264 -5.92 -12.51 -9.27
N HIS A 265 -5.91 -12.97 -10.53
CA HIS A 265 -6.87 -12.51 -11.56
C HIS A 265 -8.35 -12.80 -11.20
N SER A 266 -8.60 -13.72 -10.26
CA SER A 266 -9.93 -14.02 -9.70
C SER A 266 -10.35 -13.08 -8.57
N ALA A 267 -9.54 -12.06 -8.24
CA ALA A 267 -9.84 -11.06 -7.25
C ALA A 267 -11.17 -10.35 -7.56
N THR A 268 -11.87 -9.92 -6.52
CA THR A 268 -13.13 -9.18 -6.67
C THR A 268 -12.89 -7.68 -6.78
N ARG A 269 -13.89 -6.92 -7.24
CA ARG A 269 -13.83 -5.44 -7.21
C ARG A 269 -13.60 -4.90 -5.79
N VAL A 270 -14.17 -5.56 -4.78
CA VAL A 270 -14.02 -5.19 -3.37
C VAL A 270 -12.59 -5.42 -2.89
N SER A 271 -11.93 -6.53 -3.27
CA SER A 271 -10.52 -6.73 -2.93
C SER A 271 -9.57 -5.78 -3.67
N MET A 272 -9.94 -5.32 -4.87
CA MET A 272 -9.12 -4.38 -5.64
C MET A 272 -9.19 -2.95 -5.10
N VAL A 273 -10.39 -2.41 -4.95
CA VAL A 273 -10.63 -1.01 -4.57
C VAL A 273 -10.71 -0.85 -3.05
N GLY A 274 -11.21 -1.88 -2.35
CA GLY A 274 -11.51 -1.86 -0.92
C GLY A 274 -13.01 -1.89 -0.67
N GLY A 275 -13.37 -2.09 0.59
CA GLY A 275 -14.77 -2.12 1.04
C GLY A 275 -14.97 -2.95 2.30
N GLY A 276 -16.22 -3.31 2.55
CA GLY A 276 -16.66 -4.06 3.72
C GLY A 276 -18.05 -3.59 4.18
N SER A 277 -18.85 -4.50 4.73
CA SER A 277 -20.21 -4.22 5.19
C SER A 277 -20.24 -3.60 6.58
N HIS A 278 -19.34 -4.03 7.48
CA HIS A 278 -19.26 -3.57 8.86
C HIS A 278 -18.08 -2.63 9.12
N VAL A 279 -16.94 -2.89 8.47
CA VAL A 279 -15.73 -2.05 8.54
C VAL A 279 -15.20 -1.88 7.13
N ILE A 280 -15.01 -0.63 6.71
CA ILE A 280 -14.41 -0.33 5.40
C ILE A 280 -12.90 -0.52 5.49
N ARG A 281 -12.36 -1.45 4.69
CA ARG A 281 -10.93 -1.74 4.61
C ARG A 281 -10.33 -1.28 3.28
N PRO A 282 -9.04 -0.91 3.25
CA PRO A 282 -8.35 -0.61 2.01
C PRO A 282 -8.26 -1.85 1.11
N GLY A 283 -8.29 -1.64 -0.21
CA GLY A 283 -8.07 -2.69 -1.21
C GLY A 283 -6.62 -2.77 -1.70
N ALA A 284 -6.37 -3.67 -2.65
CA ALA A 284 -5.06 -3.90 -3.26
C ALA A 284 -4.42 -2.61 -3.81
N CYS A 285 -5.23 -1.70 -4.38
CA CYS A 285 -4.73 -0.42 -4.90
C CYS A 285 -4.14 0.48 -3.80
N SER A 286 -4.78 0.52 -2.63
CA SER A 286 -4.27 1.31 -1.50
C SER A 286 -3.13 0.60 -0.79
N LEU A 287 -3.15 -0.73 -0.72
CA LEU A 287 -2.01 -1.49 -0.19
C LEU A 287 -0.75 -1.36 -1.07
N ALA A 288 -0.91 -1.08 -2.36
CA ALA A 288 0.20 -0.83 -3.28
C ALA A 288 0.75 0.61 -3.21
N HIS A 289 0.26 1.44 -2.29
CA HIS A 289 0.63 2.86 -2.21
C HIS A 289 2.15 3.06 -2.07
N HIS A 290 2.70 4.03 -2.81
CA HIS A 290 4.13 4.29 -3.03
C HIS A 290 4.93 3.09 -3.57
N GLY A 291 4.26 2.06 -4.05
CA GLY A 291 4.85 0.82 -4.54
C GLY A 291 4.30 0.39 -5.89
N VAL A 292 4.14 -0.92 -6.06
CA VAL A 292 3.78 -1.56 -7.33
C VAL A 292 2.48 -2.34 -7.17
N LEU A 293 1.51 -2.06 -8.04
CA LEU A 293 0.35 -2.92 -8.22
C LEU A 293 0.60 -3.80 -9.46
N PHE A 294 0.82 -5.09 -9.24
CA PHE A 294 1.06 -6.04 -10.32
C PHE A 294 -0.15 -6.91 -10.58
N ILE A 295 -0.67 -6.92 -11.81
CA ILE A 295 -1.78 -7.81 -12.20
C ILE A 295 -1.29 -8.73 -13.30
N ASP A 296 -1.10 -9.99 -12.95
CA ASP A 296 -0.81 -11.03 -13.93
C ASP A 296 -2.08 -11.45 -14.66
N GLU A 297 -1.91 -11.93 -15.89
CA GLU A 297 -3.00 -12.40 -16.74
C GLU A 297 -4.17 -11.39 -16.81
N ALA A 298 -3.85 -10.10 -17.00
CA ALA A 298 -4.83 -9.01 -16.95
C ALA A 298 -6.09 -9.26 -17.82
N PRO A 299 -6.01 -9.82 -19.04
CA PRO A 299 -7.20 -10.15 -19.83
C PRO A 299 -8.09 -11.27 -19.25
N GLU A 300 -7.63 -12.03 -18.25
CA GLU A 300 -8.43 -13.05 -17.55
C GLU A 300 -9.21 -12.50 -16.36
N CYS A 301 -8.95 -11.25 -15.97
CA CYS A 301 -9.74 -10.60 -14.93
C CYS A 301 -11.23 -10.53 -15.33
N ALA A 302 -12.10 -10.81 -14.37
CA ALA A 302 -13.54 -10.68 -14.60
C ALA A 302 -13.95 -9.25 -14.99
N THR A 303 -15.05 -9.15 -15.73
CA THR A 303 -15.50 -7.90 -16.36
C THR A 303 -15.62 -6.73 -15.37
N GLY A 304 -15.00 -5.61 -15.71
CA GLY A 304 -15.06 -4.36 -14.96
C GLY A 304 -14.19 -4.30 -13.70
N ILE A 305 -13.38 -5.33 -13.41
CA ILE A 305 -12.37 -5.24 -12.34
C ILE A 305 -11.30 -4.23 -12.73
N LEU A 306 -10.68 -4.37 -13.90
CA LEU A 306 -9.63 -3.45 -14.33
C LEU A 306 -10.16 -2.03 -14.58
N ASP A 307 -11.42 -1.88 -14.98
CA ASP A 307 -12.05 -0.57 -15.14
C ASP A 307 -12.19 0.20 -13.82
N SER A 308 -12.19 -0.50 -12.69
CA SER A 308 -12.18 0.11 -11.36
C SER A 308 -10.85 0.80 -11.03
N LEU A 309 -9.77 0.48 -11.76
CA LEU A 309 -8.47 1.13 -11.60
C LEU A 309 -8.42 2.54 -12.20
N ARG A 310 -9.40 2.95 -13.02
CA ARG A 310 -9.35 4.25 -13.70
C ARG A 310 -9.30 5.43 -12.72
N GLN A 311 -10.13 5.39 -11.68
CA GLN A 311 -10.16 6.43 -10.65
C GLN A 311 -8.81 6.53 -9.91
N PRO A 312 -8.26 5.45 -9.31
CA PRO A 312 -6.98 5.55 -8.60
C PRO A 312 -5.81 5.96 -9.50
N LEU A 313 -5.80 5.57 -10.79
CA LEU A 313 -4.77 6.00 -11.74
C LEU A 313 -4.84 7.50 -12.08
N GLU A 314 -5.98 8.16 -11.83
CA GLU A 314 -6.18 9.59 -12.11
C GLU A 314 -6.01 10.46 -10.86
N SER A 315 -6.67 10.10 -9.76
CA SER A 315 -6.67 10.90 -8.53
C SER A 315 -5.58 10.52 -7.55
N GLY A 316 -4.95 9.35 -7.70
CA GLY A 316 -4.03 8.78 -6.72
C GLY A 316 -4.71 8.46 -5.37
N THR A 317 -6.04 8.43 -5.33
CA THR A 317 -6.84 8.18 -4.13
C THR A 317 -8.10 7.36 -4.46
N ILE A 318 -8.61 6.63 -3.49
CA ILE A 318 -9.85 5.86 -3.58
C ILE A 318 -10.79 6.31 -2.48
N THR A 319 -12.00 6.72 -2.87
CA THR A 319 -13.06 7.07 -1.94
C THR A 319 -14.13 5.98 -1.96
N ILE A 320 -14.41 5.39 -0.78
CA ILE A 320 -15.39 4.34 -0.59
C ILE A 320 -16.54 4.89 0.26
N ALA A 321 -17.71 5.04 -0.38
CA ALA A 321 -18.94 5.43 0.28
C ALA A 321 -19.83 4.20 0.55
N ARG A 322 -20.16 3.95 1.82
CA ARG A 322 -21.07 2.88 2.29
C ARG A 322 -22.01 3.42 3.36
N SER A 323 -22.97 2.60 3.78
CA SER A 323 -23.89 2.92 4.89
C SER A 323 -23.17 3.26 6.19
N VAL A 324 -21.98 2.68 6.42
CA VAL A 324 -21.15 2.89 7.62
C VAL A 324 -20.34 4.20 7.54
N GLY A 325 -20.25 4.85 6.37
CA GLY A 325 -19.55 6.12 6.21
C GLY A 325 -18.85 6.28 4.87
N ASN A 326 -18.13 7.39 4.72
CA ASN A 326 -17.32 7.71 3.55
C ASN A 326 -15.85 7.82 3.95
N ILE A 327 -14.99 7.01 3.34
CA ILE A 327 -13.56 6.92 3.68
C ILE A 327 -12.73 7.06 2.43
N THR A 328 -11.67 7.88 2.50
CA THR A 328 -10.70 8.03 1.42
C THR A 328 -9.36 7.43 1.83
N PHE A 329 -8.83 6.55 0.98
CA PHE A 329 -7.48 5.98 1.12
C PHE A 329 -6.58 6.50 0.00
N PRO A 330 -5.29 6.76 0.28
CA PRO A 330 -4.33 7.03 -0.79
C PRO A 330 -4.08 5.76 -1.60
N SER A 331 -3.70 5.94 -2.87
CA SER A 331 -3.51 4.85 -3.84
C SER A 331 -2.62 5.29 -5.00
N GLN A 332 -1.52 5.99 -4.72
CA GLN A 332 -0.49 6.30 -5.72
C GLN A 332 0.42 5.08 -5.87
N PHE A 333 0.40 4.40 -7.01
CA PHE A 333 1.19 3.19 -7.26
C PHE A 333 1.64 3.13 -8.72
N LEU A 334 2.71 2.39 -8.97
CA LEU A 334 3.13 2.02 -10.31
C LEU A 334 2.33 0.79 -10.76
N LEU A 335 1.41 0.97 -11.72
CA LEU A 335 0.68 -0.15 -12.32
C LEU A 335 1.58 -0.93 -13.28
N VAL A 336 1.64 -2.25 -13.07
CA VAL A 336 2.28 -3.21 -13.97
C VAL A 336 1.25 -4.28 -14.32
N LEU A 337 0.92 -4.37 -15.61
CA LEU A 337 0.04 -5.42 -16.14
C LEU A 337 0.89 -6.44 -16.89
N ALA A 338 0.56 -7.72 -16.76
CA ALA A 338 1.06 -8.75 -17.65
C ALA A 338 -0.10 -9.39 -18.43
N ALA A 339 0.14 -9.66 -19.70
CA ALA A 339 -0.82 -10.30 -20.57
C ALA A 339 -0.13 -11.34 -21.47
N ASN A 340 -0.84 -12.42 -21.76
CA ASN A 340 -0.47 -13.29 -22.87
C ASN A 340 -0.84 -12.60 -24.19
N PRO A 341 -0.18 -12.92 -25.31
CA PRO A 341 -0.52 -12.30 -26.60
C PRO A 341 -1.86 -12.81 -27.15
N CYS A 342 -2.31 -13.99 -26.72
CA CYS A 342 -3.57 -14.61 -27.11
C CYS A 342 -4.01 -15.64 -26.04
N PRO A 343 -5.23 -16.21 -26.13
CA PRO A 343 -5.72 -17.19 -25.17
C PRO A 343 -4.85 -18.45 -25.06
N CYS A 344 -4.24 -18.92 -26.16
CA CYS A 344 -3.35 -20.08 -26.12
C CYS A 344 -1.90 -19.73 -25.75
N GLY A 345 -1.57 -18.44 -25.59
CA GLY A 345 -0.25 -17.95 -25.22
C GLY A 345 0.83 -18.06 -26.29
N LYS A 346 0.56 -18.68 -27.45
CA LYS A 346 1.57 -19.02 -28.49
C LYS A 346 1.65 -18.03 -29.66
N PHE A 347 0.90 -16.93 -29.62
CA PHE A 347 0.95 -15.91 -30.68
C PHE A 347 2.21 -15.04 -30.51
N THR A 348 3.33 -15.48 -31.08
CA THR A 348 4.60 -14.76 -31.09
C THR A 348 5.18 -14.72 -32.50
N GLY A 349 5.81 -13.60 -32.89
CA GLY A 349 6.36 -13.40 -34.24
C GLY A 349 5.32 -13.66 -35.34
N ARG A 350 5.59 -14.64 -36.22
CA ARG A 350 4.68 -15.04 -37.31
C ARG A 350 3.49 -15.91 -36.87
N GLY A 351 3.37 -16.24 -35.58
CA GLY A 351 2.24 -16.98 -35.02
C GLY A 351 2.18 -18.48 -35.39
N LEU A 352 3.29 -19.06 -35.85
CA LEU A 352 3.34 -20.44 -36.39
C LEU A 352 2.91 -21.53 -35.38
N GLY A 353 3.03 -21.28 -34.07
CA GLY A 353 2.59 -22.19 -33.02
C GLY A 353 1.21 -21.88 -32.42
N CYS A 354 0.53 -20.86 -32.94
CA CYS A 354 -0.75 -20.38 -32.43
C CYS A 354 -1.92 -21.06 -33.13
N SER A 355 -2.84 -21.64 -32.36
CA SER A 355 -4.10 -22.19 -32.89
C SER A 355 -5.27 -21.19 -32.86
N CYS A 356 -5.06 -19.97 -32.36
CA CYS A 356 -6.12 -18.96 -32.27
C CYS A 356 -6.29 -18.24 -33.61
N SER A 357 -7.55 -17.98 -33.99
CA SER A 357 -7.86 -17.09 -35.11
C SER A 357 -7.44 -15.64 -34.80
N SER A 358 -7.19 -14.85 -35.83
CA SER A 358 -6.88 -13.41 -35.70
C SER A 358 -7.94 -12.65 -34.92
N LEU A 359 -9.21 -13.05 -35.05
CA LEU A 359 -10.33 -12.49 -34.29
C LEU A 359 -10.25 -12.84 -32.80
N GLN A 360 -9.85 -14.07 -32.45
CA GLN A 360 -9.65 -14.48 -31.06
C GLN A 360 -8.49 -13.73 -30.41
N VAL A 361 -7.37 -13.55 -31.13
CA VAL A 361 -6.22 -12.76 -30.67
C VAL A 361 -6.65 -11.32 -30.38
N ARG A 362 -7.34 -10.67 -31.34
CA ARG A 362 -7.81 -9.29 -31.18
C ARG A 362 -8.83 -9.15 -30.04
N ARG A 363 -9.78 -10.09 -29.93
CA ARG A 363 -10.78 -10.10 -28.85
C ARG A 363 -10.14 -10.27 -27.48
N TYR A 364 -9.09 -11.08 -27.38
CA TYR A 364 -8.39 -11.34 -26.13
C TYR A 364 -7.76 -10.08 -25.55
N LEU A 365 -6.89 -9.41 -26.31
CA LEU A 365 -6.29 -8.14 -25.88
C LEU A 365 -7.34 -7.03 -25.78
N GLY A 366 -8.40 -7.10 -26.60
CA GLY A 366 -9.54 -6.18 -26.54
C GLY A 366 -10.40 -6.30 -25.27
N LYS A 367 -10.20 -7.32 -24.42
CA LYS A 367 -10.79 -7.36 -23.07
C LYS A 367 -10.24 -6.25 -22.17
N LEU A 368 -9.02 -5.76 -22.45
CA LEU A 368 -8.48 -4.57 -21.81
C LEU A 368 -9.20 -3.36 -22.40
N SER A 369 -9.96 -2.65 -21.56
CA SER A 369 -10.80 -1.55 -22.05
C SER A 369 -9.95 -0.43 -22.66
N GLY A 370 -10.46 0.21 -23.72
CA GLY A 370 -9.80 1.36 -24.33
C GLY A 370 -9.46 2.47 -23.32
N PRO A 371 -10.38 2.85 -22.40
CA PRO A 371 -10.09 3.81 -21.33
C PRO A 371 -8.94 3.40 -20.41
N LEU A 372 -8.78 2.12 -20.06
CA LEU A 372 -7.64 1.63 -19.28
C LEU A 372 -6.35 1.65 -20.10
N MET A 373 -6.40 1.18 -21.35
CA MET A 373 -5.25 1.16 -22.25
C MET A 373 -4.69 2.56 -22.53
N ASP A 374 -5.54 3.60 -22.47
CA ASP A 374 -5.15 5.01 -22.55
C ASP A 374 -4.52 5.54 -21.25
N ARG A 375 -4.52 4.78 -20.15
CA ARG A 375 -3.78 5.10 -18.92
C ARG A 375 -2.45 4.37 -18.84
N ILE A 376 -2.26 3.29 -19.59
CA ILE A 376 -0.96 2.62 -19.72
C ILE A 376 -0.03 3.47 -20.59
N ASP A 377 1.19 3.72 -20.13
CA ASP A 377 2.16 4.56 -20.82
C ASP A 377 3.03 3.76 -21.79
N MET A 378 3.42 2.55 -21.37
CA MET A 378 4.39 1.70 -22.07
C MET A 378 3.83 0.31 -22.34
N ARG A 379 4.14 -0.24 -23.51
CA ARG A 379 3.82 -1.62 -23.90
C ARG A 379 5.10 -2.29 -24.32
N ILE A 380 5.47 -3.36 -23.64
CA ILE A 380 6.72 -4.05 -23.89
C ILE A 380 6.43 -5.49 -24.22
N THR A 381 6.90 -5.89 -25.40
CA THR A 381 6.89 -7.29 -25.81
C THR A 381 8.04 -8.00 -25.11
N VAL A 382 7.72 -9.01 -24.32
CA VAL A 382 8.69 -9.86 -23.63
C VAL A 382 8.82 -11.14 -24.44
N GLU A 383 10.00 -11.31 -25.03
CA GLU A 383 10.31 -12.48 -25.84
C GLU A 383 10.54 -13.72 -24.96
N PRO A 384 10.17 -14.92 -25.44
CA PRO A 384 10.49 -16.15 -24.73
C PRO A 384 12.00 -16.31 -24.60
N VAL A 385 12.45 -16.70 -23.41
CA VAL A 385 13.86 -16.87 -23.10
C VAL A 385 14.45 -18.00 -23.95
N GLY A 386 15.49 -17.71 -24.72
CA GLY A 386 16.17 -18.69 -25.55
C GLY A 386 16.98 -19.68 -24.73
N ARG A 387 17.30 -20.86 -25.30
CA ARG A 387 18.21 -21.83 -24.66
C ARG A 387 19.59 -21.23 -24.37
N THR A 388 20.05 -20.32 -25.23
CA THR A 388 21.31 -19.59 -25.08
C THR A 388 21.28 -18.62 -23.90
N ASP A 389 20.15 -17.96 -23.67
CA ASP A 389 20.01 -17.01 -22.56
C ASP A 389 19.95 -17.75 -21.22
N ILE A 390 19.25 -18.89 -21.16
CA ILE A 390 19.20 -19.75 -19.97
C ILE A 390 20.58 -20.35 -19.65
N ALA A 391 21.34 -20.70 -20.68
CA ALA A 391 22.69 -21.27 -20.53
C ALA A 391 23.79 -20.21 -20.36
N SER A 392 23.45 -18.92 -20.49
CA SER A 392 24.40 -17.83 -20.32
C SER A 392 24.80 -17.73 -18.85
N THR A 393 26.11 -17.63 -18.61
CA THR A 393 26.68 -17.28 -17.31
C THR A 393 26.94 -15.78 -17.18
N GLU A 394 26.60 -14.97 -18.20
CA GLU A 394 26.66 -13.52 -18.10
C GLU A 394 25.53 -13.04 -17.19
N LEU A 395 25.91 -12.58 -16.01
CA LEU A 395 25.01 -12.00 -15.02
C LEU A 395 24.41 -10.70 -15.57
N GLY A 396 23.13 -10.49 -15.27
CA GLY A 396 22.44 -9.24 -15.61
C GLY A 396 23.00 -8.03 -14.84
N GLU A 397 22.52 -6.84 -15.16
CA GLU A 397 22.75 -5.70 -14.27
C GLU A 397 21.98 -5.90 -12.97
N SER A 398 22.64 -5.69 -11.83
CA SER A 398 21.98 -5.85 -10.53
C SER A 398 20.95 -4.75 -10.27
N SER A 399 19.97 -5.07 -9.43
CA SER A 399 18.95 -4.13 -8.97
C SER A 399 19.58 -2.89 -8.37
N ALA A 400 20.70 -3.02 -7.64
CA ALA A 400 21.40 -1.89 -7.05
C ALA A 400 21.94 -0.90 -8.10
N VAL A 401 22.52 -1.41 -9.20
CA VAL A 401 23.03 -0.55 -10.29
C VAL A 401 21.88 0.18 -10.99
N ILE A 402 20.79 -0.53 -11.28
CA ILE A 402 19.60 0.06 -11.90
C ILE A 402 18.98 1.10 -10.96
N ALA A 403 18.84 0.79 -9.66
CA ALA A 403 18.30 1.69 -8.65
C ALA A 403 19.11 3.00 -8.54
N GLN A 404 20.44 2.95 -8.64
CA GLN A 404 21.29 4.13 -8.66
C GLN A 404 21.00 5.03 -9.86
N ARG A 405 20.84 4.45 -11.06
CA ARG A 405 20.46 5.22 -12.26
C ARG A 405 19.08 5.84 -12.14
N VAL A 406 18.10 5.07 -11.65
CA VAL A 406 16.73 5.55 -11.38
C VAL A 406 16.76 6.73 -10.39
N LEU A 407 17.54 6.63 -9.32
CA LEU A 407 17.66 7.67 -8.30
C LEU A 407 18.31 8.94 -8.85
N ALA A 408 19.39 8.81 -9.64
CA ALA A 408 20.07 9.94 -10.28
C ALA A 408 19.16 10.65 -11.30
N ALA A 409 18.42 9.90 -12.12
CA ALA A 409 17.47 10.50 -13.06
C ALA A 409 16.30 11.19 -12.34
N ARG A 410 15.77 10.59 -11.26
CA ARG A 410 14.73 11.20 -10.42
C ARG A 410 15.21 12.44 -9.68
N SER A 411 16.48 12.54 -9.28
CA SER A 411 17.00 13.76 -8.65
C SER A 411 17.03 14.92 -9.65
N VAL A 412 17.46 14.67 -10.90
CA VAL A 412 17.40 15.67 -11.99
C VAL A 412 15.97 16.14 -12.23
N ALA A 413 15.00 15.22 -12.29
CA ALA A 413 13.58 15.57 -12.43
C ALA A 413 13.07 16.39 -11.23
N ARG A 414 13.42 16.01 -10.00
CA ARG A 414 13.01 16.71 -8.77
C ARG A 414 13.52 18.14 -8.75
N GLU A 415 14.78 18.37 -9.13
CA GLU A 415 15.35 19.71 -9.25
C GLU A 415 14.59 20.55 -10.29
N ARG A 416 14.32 19.96 -11.46
CA ARG A 416 13.54 20.61 -12.53
C ARG A 416 12.12 21.00 -12.11
N PHE A 417 11.49 20.18 -11.26
CA PHE A 417 10.10 20.37 -10.83
C PHE A 417 9.96 21.08 -9.47
N ALA A 418 11.05 21.53 -8.86
CA ALA A 418 11.01 22.26 -7.61
C ALA A 418 9.99 23.42 -7.68
N GLY A 419 9.03 23.42 -6.74
CA GLY A 419 7.96 24.41 -6.67
C GLY A 419 6.81 24.26 -7.69
N ARG A 420 6.78 23.19 -8.51
CA ARG A 420 5.74 22.99 -9.56
C ARG A 420 4.58 22.05 -9.18
N GLY A 421 4.64 21.41 -8.01
CA GLY A 421 3.54 20.59 -7.47
C GLY A 421 3.44 19.16 -8.03
N PHE A 422 4.45 18.70 -8.76
CA PHE A 422 4.59 17.30 -9.21
C PHE A 422 6.07 16.91 -9.21
N GLU A 423 6.37 15.62 -9.04
CA GLU A 423 7.76 15.14 -8.89
C GLU A 423 8.20 14.15 -9.98
N LEU A 424 7.25 13.60 -10.74
CA LEU A 424 7.50 12.55 -11.74
C LEU A 424 7.18 13.04 -13.14
N ASN A 425 7.93 12.55 -14.13
CA ASN A 425 7.72 12.87 -15.54
C ASN A 425 6.33 12.43 -16.04
N SER A 426 5.80 11.30 -15.55
CA SER A 426 4.44 10.84 -15.88
C SER A 426 3.35 11.82 -15.41
N ALA A 427 3.63 12.61 -14.37
CA ALA A 427 2.72 13.56 -13.76
C ALA A 427 2.74 14.96 -14.41
N ILE A 428 3.62 15.23 -15.39
CA ILE A 428 3.69 16.56 -16.05
C ILE A 428 2.32 16.93 -16.64
N PRO A 429 1.71 18.06 -16.24
CA PRO A 429 0.40 18.48 -16.74
C PRO A 429 0.39 18.69 -18.26
N ALA A 430 -0.73 18.33 -18.90
CA ALA A 430 -0.89 18.43 -20.35
C ALA A 430 -0.64 19.84 -20.91
N ARG A 431 -0.98 20.88 -20.15
CA ARG A 431 -0.72 22.28 -20.51
C ARG A 431 0.78 22.56 -20.59
N SER A 432 1.55 22.08 -19.61
CA SER A 432 3.00 22.33 -19.50
C SER A 432 3.80 21.61 -20.59
N LEU A 433 3.32 20.47 -21.09
CA LEU A 433 3.90 19.77 -22.26
C LEU A 433 3.84 20.60 -23.54
N ARG A 434 2.93 21.58 -23.61
CA ARG A 434 2.75 22.49 -24.75
C ARG A 434 3.43 23.84 -24.56
N THR A 435 4.13 24.06 -23.45
CA THR A 435 4.86 25.31 -23.19
C THR A 435 6.29 25.00 -22.79
N ASP A 436 6.49 24.57 -21.54
CA ASP A 436 7.78 24.57 -20.85
C ASP A 436 8.53 23.27 -21.09
N PHE A 437 7.81 22.17 -21.31
CA PHE A 437 8.36 20.82 -21.41
C PHE A 437 8.28 20.26 -22.83
N LYS A 438 8.53 21.12 -23.83
CA LYS A 438 8.60 20.68 -25.22
C LYS A 438 9.93 19.98 -25.51
N PRO A 439 9.90 18.83 -26.20
CA PRO A 439 11.07 18.30 -26.92
C PRO A 439 11.66 19.32 -27.89
N ASP A 440 12.83 18.98 -28.45
CA ASP A 440 13.43 19.76 -29.53
C ASP A 440 12.49 19.92 -30.75
N ARG A 441 12.82 20.87 -31.63
CA ARG A 441 11.97 21.20 -32.77
C ARG A 441 11.79 20.01 -33.73
N SER A 442 12.84 19.23 -33.98
CA SER A 442 12.76 18.05 -34.86
C SER A 442 11.86 16.95 -34.30
N ALA A 443 11.92 16.71 -33.00
CA ALA A 443 11.09 15.76 -32.28
C ALA A 443 9.62 16.19 -32.26
N MET A 444 9.36 17.48 -32.05
CA MET A 444 7.99 18.01 -32.13
C MET A 444 7.40 17.88 -33.54
N ASN A 445 8.19 18.12 -34.59
CA ASN A 445 7.75 17.91 -35.97
C ASN A 445 7.41 16.44 -36.24
N PHE A 446 8.22 15.50 -35.75
CA PHE A 446 7.94 14.06 -35.85
C PHE A 446 6.61 13.68 -35.19
N LEU A 447 6.35 14.22 -33.98
CA LEU A 447 5.11 13.97 -33.24
C LEU A 447 3.88 14.56 -33.94
N HIS A 448 3.99 15.76 -34.51
CA HIS A 448 2.90 16.38 -35.27
C HIS A 448 2.59 15.59 -36.56
N ASP A 449 3.60 15.16 -37.31
CA ASP A 449 3.38 14.32 -38.50
C ASP A 449 2.67 12.99 -38.15
N HIS A 450 3.05 12.35 -37.04
CA HIS A 450 2.37 11.14 -36.57
C HIS A 450 0.93 11.40 -36.09
N LEU A 451 0.67 12.57 -35.52
CA LEU A 451 -0.69 12.99 -35.13
C LEU A 451 -1.55 13.25 -36.38
N ASP A 452 -1.03 13.97 -37.37
CA ASP A 452 -1.72 14.31 -38.62
C ASP A 452 -2.05 13.05 -39.44
N ARG A 453 -1.16 12.05 -39.41
CA ARG A 453 -1.37 10.72 -40.03
C ARG A 453 -2.25 9.78 -39.21
N GLN A 454 -2.79 10.22 -38.07
CA GLN A 454 -3.61 9.42 -37.16
C GLN A 454 -2.91 8.16 -36.60
N LEU A 455 -1.57 8.14 -36.61
CA LEU A 455 -0.76 7.10 -35.96
C LEU A 455 -0.70 7.34 -34.44
N LEU A 456 -0.80 8.60 -34.02
CA LEU A 456 -0.91 9.00 -32.63
C LEU A 456 -2.22 9.70 -32.36
N THR A 457 -2.76 9.51 -31.15
CA THR A 457 -3.80 10.38 -30.61
C THR A 457 -3.15 11.55 -29.88
N ALA A 458 -3.91 12.63 -29.63
CA ALA A 458 -3.42 13.76 -28.84
C ALA A 458 -2.95 13.35 -27.43
N ARG A 459 -3.61 12.37 -26.81
CA ARG A 459 -3.16 11.78 -25.53
C ARG A 459 -1.90 10.95 -25.69
N GLY A 460 -1.80 10.21 -26.79
CA GLY A 460 -0.59 9.48 -27.14
C GLY A 460 0.62 10.36 -27.30
N LEU A 461 0.48 11.49 -27.99
CA LEU A 461 1.52 12.51 -28.12
C LEU A 461 2.00 12.98 -26.74
N HIS A 462 1.10 13.34 -25.82
CA HIS A 462 1.48 13.77 -24.48
C HIS A 462 2.25 12.68 -23.71
N LYS A 463 1.85 11.41 -23.82
CA LYS A 463 2.56 10.28 -23.20
C LYS A 463 3.97 10.10 -23.76
N VAL A 464 4.12 10.18 -25.09
CA VAL A 464 5.44 10.07 -25.73
C VAL A 464 6.35 11.20 -25.25
N ILE A 465 5.84 12.43 -25.08
CA ILE A 465 6.64 13.53 -24.52
C ILE A 465 7.08 13.21 -23.09
N ARG A 466 6.18 12.78 -22.20
CA ARG A 466 6.51 12.43 -20.81
C ARG A 466 7.55 11.30 -20.72
N LEU A 467 7.42 10.28 -21.58
CA LEU A 467 8.40 9.21 -21.71
C LEU A 467 9.75 9.72 -22.21
N SER A 468 9.76 10.60 -23.20
CA SER A 468 10.99 11.18 -23.75
C SER A 468 11.76 12.01 -22.72
N TRP A 469 11.07 12.70 -21.81
CA TRP A 469 11.70 13.36 -20.66
C TRP A 469 12.38 12.37 -19.72
N THR A 470 11.78 11.21 -19.52
CA THR A 470 12.39 10.17 -18.67
C THR A 470 13.65 9.59 -19.32
N LEU A 471 13.65 9.43 -20.65
CA LEU A 471 14.83 9.01 -21.40
C LEU A 471 15.93 10.08 -21.40
N ALA A 472 15.55 11.35 -21.50
CA ALA A 472 16.47 12.48 -21.35
C ALA A 472 17.12 12.48 -19.95
N ASP A 473 16.34 12.27 -18.89
CA ASP A 473 16.84 12.23 -17.51
C ASP A 473 17.82 11.08 -17.28
N LEU A 474 17.51 9.88 -17.80
CA LEU A 474 18.41 8.72 -17.75
C LEU A 474 19.75 8.95 -18.47
N THR A 475 19.80 9.90 -19.40
CA THR A 475 21.00 10.25 -20.15
C THR A 475 21.61 11.60 -19.73
N GLY A 476 21.09 12.22 -18.67
CA GLY A 476 21.57 13.50 -18.15
C GLY A 476 21.31 14.70 -19.07
N ARG A 477 20.32 14.62 -19.96
CA ARG A 477 19.99 15.70 -20.89
C ARG A 477 18.93 16.63 -20.33
N ASN A 478 19.08 17.92 -20.62
CA ASN A 478 18.16 18.98 -20.17
C ASN A 478 16.94 19.16 -21.09
N GLN A 479 16.91 18.52 -22.26
CA GLN A 479 15.80 18.55 -23.20
C GLN A 479 15.73 17.24 -24.00
N PRO A 480 14.53 16.66 -24.26
CA PRO A 480 14.38 15.48 -25.09
C PRO A 480 14.73 15.76 -26.55
N THR A 481 15.53 14.87 -27.13
CA THR A 481 15.92 14.92 -28.53
C THR A 481 14.97 14.12 -29.42
N LEU A 482 15.11 14.22 -30.75
CA LEU A 482 14.42 13.34 -31.70
C LEU A 482 14.65 11.85 -31.39
N ALA A 483 15.87 11.45 -31.02
CA ALA A 483 16.18 10.06 -30.70
C ALA A 483 15.40 9.58 -29.46
N ASP A 484 15.26 10.43 -28.44
CA ASP A 484 14.49 10.12 -27.22
C ASP A 484 13.01 9.96 -27.54
N VAL A 485 12.46 10.86 -28.37
CA VAL A 485 11.05 10.80 -28.78
C VAL A 485 10.76 9.57 -29.64
N MET A 486 11.64 9.22 -30.57
CA MET A 486 11.50 8.00 -31.37
C MET A 486 11.54 6.75 -30.49
N LYS A 487 12.49 6.67 -29.55
CA LYS A 487 12.58 5.54 -28.61
C LYS A 487 11.36 5.46 -27.69
N ALA A 488 10.87 6.60 -27.19
CA ALA A 488 9.65 6.69 -26.39
C ALA A 488 8.40 6.25 -27.18
N TYR A 489 8.32 6.62 -28.45
CA TYR A 489 7.24 6.18 -29.35
C TYR A 489 7.24 4.65 -29.51
N THR A 490 8.41 4.04 -29.76
CA THR A 490 8.56 2.58 -29.85
C THR A 490 8.11 1.87 -28.57
N LEU A 491 8.55 2.37 -27.39
CA LEU A 491 8.17 1.83 -26.08
C LEU A 491 6.66 1.94 -25.79
N ARG A 492 5.97 2.93 -26.36
CA ARG A 492 4.53 3.10 -26.21
C ARG A 492 3.75 2.14 -27.09
N GLU A 493 4.10 2.05 -28.36
CA GLU A 493 3.37 1.24 -29.34
C GLU A 493 3.65 -0.27 -29.17
N GLY A 494 4.75 -0.63 -28.49
CA GLY A 494 5.19 -2.01 -28.38
C GLY A 494 5.86 -2.53 -29.64
N GLY A 495 6.43 -1.62 -30.43
CA GLY A 495 7.16 -1.94 -31.65
C GLY A 495 8.49 -2.62 -31.35
N ILE A 496 8.78 -3.69 -32.07
CA ILE A 496 10.15 -4.20 -32.25
C ILE A 496 10.71 -3.36 -33.39
N SER A 497 11.59 -2.40 -33.09
CA SER A 497 12.39 -1.72 -34.11
C SER A 497 13.62 -2.54 -34.43
#